data_AF-A0AAN5CZM4-F1
#
_entry.id   AF-A0AAN5CZM4-F1
#
_cell.length_a   1.000
_cell.length_b   1.000
_cell.length_c   1.000
_cell.angle_alpha   90.00
_cell.angle_beta   90.00
_cell.angle_gamma   90.00
#
_symmetry.space_group_name_H-M   'P 1'
#
loop_
_entity.id
_entity.type
_entity.pdbx_description
1 polymer ?
#
loop_
_entity_poly.entity_id
_entity_poly.type
_entity_poly.pdbx_seq_one_letter_code
_entity_poly.pdbx_strand_id
1 'polypeptide(L)'
;QLSGQDLGVDLIRTALLTEEERIGQLSEDNKMLSEYANTLNFGEREEGLRNEILALESELSRLRIMHPTLIPPPIPSRPQSTSDSHWTCPKCSEREPETSTRCKLCRLPSLSIPFEETIACRCKYCAPDTVDSSSDTPGWVVLDGLRPI
;
A
#
# COMPACT_ATOMS: atom_id res chain seq x y z
N GLN A 1 -63.73 17.99 3.93
CA GLN A 1 -62.99 16.99 3.14
C GLN A 1 -61.99 17.76 2.29
N LEU A 2 -60.72 17.83 2.73
CA LEU A 2 -59.65 18.36 1.89
C LEU A 2 -59.38 17.31 0.80
N SER A 3 -59.43 17.72 -0.47
CA SER A 3 -59.29 16.81 -1.60
C SER A 3 -57.87 16.24 -1.65
N GLY A 4 -57.70 14.98 -2.06
CA GLY A 4 -56.38 14.33 -2.12
C GLY A 4 -55.34 15.05 -3.01
N GLN A 5 -55.76 16.04 -3.81
CA GLN A 5 -54.88 16.94 -4.55
C GLN A 5 -54.11 17.91 -3.64
N ASP A 6 -54.72 18.43 -2.57
CA ASP A 6 -54.08 19.37 -1.65
C ASP A 6 -52.93 18.70 -0.88
N LEU A 7 -53.17 17.46 -0.42
CA LEU A 7 -52.16 16.66 0.28
C LEU A 7 -50.96 16.32 -0.61
N GLY A 8 -51.19 16.05 -1.91
CA GLY A 8 -50.13 15.77 -2.86
C GLY A 8 -49.24 16.99 -3.12
N VAL A 9 -49.85 18.19 -3.23
CA VAL A 9 -49.11 19.44 -3.41
C VAL A 9 -48.27 19.78 -2.17
N ASP A 10 -48.79 19.55 -0.97
CA ASP A 10 -48.07 19.80 0.28
C ASP A 10 -46.87 18.86 0.46
N LEU A 11 -47.01 17.58 0.08
CA LEU A 11 -45.91 16.63 0.10
C LEU A 11 -44.80 17.03 -0.88
N ILE A 12 -45.17 17.46 -2.09
CA ILE A 12 -44.20 17.94 -3.08
C ILE A 12 -43.50 19.20 -2.58
N ARG A 13 -44.24 20.15 -2.01
CA ARG A 13 -43.67 21.38 -1.43
C ARG A 13 -42.66 21.07 -0.33
N THR A 14 -43.01 20.15 0.57
CA THR A 14 -42.12 19.73 1.67
C THR A 14 -40.85 19.07 1.13
N ALA A 15 -40.98 18.16 0.16
CA ALA A 15 -39.83 17.53 -0.47
C ALA A 15 -38.91 18.54 -1.18
N LEU A 16 -39.50 19.56 -1.83
CA LEU A 16 -38.75 20.62 -2.50
C LEU A 16 -37.93 21.45 -1.51
N LEU A 17 -38.53 21.85 -0.38
CA LEU A 17 -37.85 22.58 0.68
C LEU A 17 -36.69 21.78 1.29
N THR A 18 -36.89 20.48 1.50
CA THR A 18 -35.83 19.59 2.01
C THR A 18 -34.67 19.47 1.03
N GLU A 19 -34.94 19.35 -0.27
CA GLU A 19 -33.87 19.32 -1.28
C GLU A 19 -33.16 20.67 -1.42
N GLU A 20 -33.88 21.79 -1.30
CA GLU A 20 -33.27 23.13 -1.25
C GLU A 20 -32.29 23.28 -0.07
N GLU A 21 -32.69 22.81 1.12
CA GLU A 21 -31.81 22.80 2.29
C GLU A 21 -30.58 21.89 2.06
N ARG A 22 -30.78 20.70 1.48
CA ARG A 22 -29.69 19.77 1.16
C ARG A 22 -28.70 20.35 0.15
N ILE A 23 -29.19 21.03 -0.88
CA ILE A 23 -28.35 21.72 -1.87
C ILE A 23 -27.58 22.86 -1.20
N GLY A 24 -28.23 23.61 -0.31
CA GLY A 24 -27.58 24.65 0.49
C GLY A 24 -26.40 24.10 1.30
N GLN A 25 -26.61 22.98 2.02
CA GLN A 25 -25.56 22.35 2.80
C GLN A 25 -24.40 21.85 1.91
N LEU A 26 -24.70 21.18 0.80
CA LEU A 26 -23.67 20.72 -0.13
C LEU A 26 -22.87 21.86 -0.75
N SER A 27 -23.50 23.02 -0.97
CA SER A 27 -22.81 24.23 -1.43
C SER A 27 -21.82 24.74 -0.38
N GLU A 28 -22.22 24.77 0.89
CA GLU A 28 -21.35 25.18 2.01
C GLU A 28 -20.18 24.20 2.18
N ASP A 29 -20.45 22.89 2.12
CA ASP A 29 -19.43 21.85 2.22
C ASP A 29 -18.42 21.94 1.07
N ASN A 30 -18.88 22.14 -0.18
CA ASN A 30 -18.00 22.34 -1.34
C ASN A 30 -17.13 23.59 -1.21
N LYS A 31 -17.67 24.66 -0.64
CA LYS A 31 -16.92 25.89 -0.36
C LYS A 31 -15.81 25.61 0.66
N MET A 32 -16.12 24.94 1.75
CA MET A 32 -15.15 24.56 2.79
C MET A 32 -14.06 23.62 2.24
N LEU A 33 -14.42 22.63 1.42
CA LEU A 33 -13.46 21.75 0.74
C LEU A 33 -12.54 22.50 -0.21
N SER A 34 -13.08 23.48 -0.95
CA SER A 34 -12.30 24.31 -1.86
C SER A 34 -11.32 25.21 -1.11
N GLU A 35 -11.75 25.82 0.00
CA GLU A 35 -10.88 26.60 0.89
C GLU A 35 -9.79 25.71 1.51
N TYR A 36 -10.13 24.52 1.98
CA TYR A 36 -9.17 23.56 2.52
C TYR A 36 -8.14 23.13 1.47
N ALA A 37 -8.57 22.82 0.25
CA ALA A 37 -7.68 22.48 -0.86
C ALA A 37 -6.68 23.62 -1.17
N ASN A 38 -7.12 24.88 -1.10
CA ASN A 38 -6.24 26.04 -1.27
C ASN A 38 -5.23 26.18 -0.11
N THR A 39 -5.63 25.91 1.14
CA THR A 39 -4.71 25.99 2.29
C THR A 39 -3.65 24.90 2.30
N LEU A 40 -3.96 23.75 1.70
CA LEU A 40 -3.06 22.61 1.70
C LEU A 40 -1.82 22.82 0.82
N ASN A 41 -1.85 23.79 -0.11
CA ASN A 41 -0.72 24.29 -0.88
C ASN A 41 0.23 23.19 -1.43
N PHE A 42 -0.34 22.01 -1.72
CA PHE A 42 0.44 20.86 -2.19
C PHE A 42 1.06 21.15 -3.55
N GLY A 43 0.37 21.92 -4.41
CA GLY A 43 0.84 22.23 -5.75
C GLY A 43 2.19 22.96 -5.77
N GLU A 44 2.37 24.03 -4.99
CA GLU A 44 3.62 24.79 -4.99
C GLU A 44 4.80 24.00 -4.40
N ARG A 45 4.56 23.25 -3.31
CA ARG A 45 5.59 22.39 -2.71
C ARG A 45 5.93 21.21 -3.62
N GLU A 46 4.93 20.58 -4.22
CA GLU A 46 5.12 19.47 -5.14
C GLU A 46 5.90 19.93 -6.38
N GLU A 47 5.54 21.08 -6.95
CA GLU A 47 6.25 21.65 -8.09
C GLU A 47 7.69 22.04 -7.71
N GLY A 48 7.91 22.59 -6.52
CA GLY A 48 9.25 22.86 -5.99
C GLY A 48 10.10 21.59 -5.90
N LEU A 49 9.55 20.52 -5.31
CA LEU A 49 10.23 19.23 -5.20
C LEU A 49 10.46 18.57 -6.58
N ARG A 50 9.50 18.67 -7.50
CA ARG A 50 9.67 18.18 -8.88
C ARG A 50 10.83 18.86 -9.58
N ASN A 51 10.93 20.17 -9.47
CA ASN A 51 12.03 20.93 -10.06
C ASN A 51 13.39 20.60 -9.41
N GLU A 52 13.41 20.42 -8.09
CA GLU A 52 14.62 20.01 -7.37
C GLU A 52 15.10 18.61 -7.80
N ILE A 53 14.18 17.65 -7.91
CA ILE A 53 14.48 16.29 -8.42
C ILE A 53 15.07 16.38 -9.83
N LEU A 54 14.47 17.13 -10.74
CA LEU A 54 14.97 17.29 -12.11
C LEU A 54 16.37 17.90 -12.16
N ALA A 55 16.64 18.89 -11.32
CA ALA A 55 17.96 19.51 -11.22
C ALA A 55 19.02 18.52 -10.71
N LEU A 56 18.69 17.75 -9.67
CA LEU A 56 19.56 16.73 -9.10
C LEU A 56 19.82 15.57 -10.07
N GLU A 57 18.80 15.11 -10.80
CA GLU A 57 18.93 14.08 -11.82
C GLU A 57 19.82 14.52 -12.99
N SER A 58 19.70 15.79 -13.39
CA SER A 58 20.56 16.40 -14.42
C SER A 58 22.02 16.46 -13.96
N GLU A 59 22.27 16.95 -12.74
CA GLU A 59 23.62 17.03 -12.19
C GLU A 59 24.24 15.64 -11.98
N LEU A 60 23.47 14.68 -11.49
CA LEU A 60 23.92 13.30 -11.34
C LEU A 60 24.28 12.68 -12.69
N SER A 61 23.51 12.97 -13.74
CA SER A 61 23.80 12.53 -15.11
C SER A 61 25.09 13.15 -15.64
N ARG A 62 25.31 14.45 -15.38
CA ARG A 62 26.56 15.13 -15.73
C ARG A 62 27.76 14.53 -15.01
N LEU A 63 27.63 14.25 -13.71
CA LEU A 63 28.69 13.63 -12.90
C LEU A 63 29.02 12.22 -13.35
N ARG A 64 28.03 11.41 -13.78
CA ARG A 64 28.27 10.09 -14.37
C ARG A 64 29.11 10.15 -15.64
N ILE A 65 28.92 11.16 -16.48
CA ILE A 65 29.72 11.38 -17.69
C ILE A 65 31.15 11.79 -17.32
N MET A 66 31.29 12.71 -16.36
CA MET A 66 32.60 13.23 -15.94
C MET A 66 33.43 12.23 -15.13
N HIS A 67 32.78 11.40 -14.32
CA HIS A 67 33.41 10.50 -13.36
C HIS A 67 32.81 9.08 -13.42
N PRO A 68 32.91 8.39 -14.57
CA PRO A 68 32.24 7.12 -14.81
C PRO A 68 32.72 5.97 -13.91
N THR A 69 33.92 6.08 -13.32
CA THR A 69 34.48 5.08 -12.41
C THR A 69 34.14 5.34 -10.93
N LEU A 70 33.74 6.56 -10.57
CA LEU A 70 33.40 6.95 -9.20
C LEU A 70 31.89 6.94 -8.97
N ILE A 71 31.11 7.26 -9.99
CA ILE A 71 29.66 7.33 -9.90
C ILE A 71 29.06 6.07 -10.54
N PRO A 72 28.28 5.28 -9.78
CA PRO A 72 27.70 4.06 -10.31
C PRO A 72 26.68 4.34 -11.43
N PRO A 73 26.52 3.40 -12.37
CA PRO A 73 25.54 3.51 -13.45
C PRO A 73 24.12 3.61 -12.88
N PRO A 74 23.13 4.07 -13.69
CA PRO A 74 21.74 4.10 -13.28
C PRO A 74 21.29 2.71 -12.81
N ILE A 75 20.75 2.63 -11.60
CA ILE A 75 20.13 1.40 -11.12
C ILE A 75 18.85 1.23 -11.96
N PRO A 76 18.67 0.09 -12.66
CA PRO A 76 17.42 -0.16 -13.35
C PRO A 76 16.27 -0.08 -12.35
N SER A 77 15.20 0.64 -12.71
CA SER A 77 14.01 0.78 -11.87
C SER A 77 13.59 -0.61 -11.40
N ARG A 78 13.50 -0.80 -10.08
CA ARG A 78 12.95 -2.03 -9.50
C ARG A 78 11.64 -2.30 -10.23
N PRO A 79 11.41 -3.51 -10.80
CA PRO A 79 10.11 -3.82 -11.35
C PRO A 79 9.09 -3.52 -10.25
N GLN A 80 8.15 -2.60 -10.55
CA GLN A 80 7.06 -2.32 -9.64
C GLN A 80 6.44 -3.68 -9.32
N SER A 81 6.44 -4.07 -8.05
CA SER A 81 5.94 -5.37 -7.66
C SER A 81 4.45 -5.41 -7.99
N THR A 82 4.09 -5.96 -9.15
CA THR A 82 2.82 -6.62 -9.30
C THR A 82 2.87 -7.74 -8.28
N SER A 83 2.02 -7.64 -7.27
CA SER A 83 1.90 -8.56 -6.15
C SER A 83 1.41 -9.93 -6.62
N ASP A 84 2.20 -10.60 -7.46
CA ASP A 84 2.10 -12.02 -7.70
C ASP A 84 2.83 -12.70 -6.54
N SER A 85 2.22 -12.66 -5.37
CA SER A 85 2.76 -13.33 -4.20
C SER A 85 2.70 -14.85 -4.41
N HIS A 86 3.81 -15.37 -4.90
CA HIS A 86 4.04 -16.78 -5.15
C HIS A 86 5.41 -17.12 -4.59
N TRP A 87 5.55 -18.31 -4.05
CA TRP A 87 6.86 -18.88 -3.74
C TRP A 87 7.20 -19.96 -4.77
N THR A 88 8.48 -20.21 -4.97
CA THR A 88 8.94 -21.19 -5.96
C THR A 88 9.51 -22.42 -5.23
N CYS A 89 9.07 -23.65 -5.54
CA CYS A 89 9.64 -24.87 -4.93
C CYS A 89 11.14 -24.93 -5.25
N PRO A 90 12.06 -24.90 -4.25
CA PRO A 90 13.50 -24.93 -4.52
C PRO A 90 13.97 -26.27 -5.12
N LYS A 91 13.12 -27.31 -5.07
CA LYS A 91 13.44 -28.63 -5.63
C LYS A 91 13.01 -28.81 -7.09
N CYS A 92 11.85 -28.29 -7.49
CA CYS A 92 11.30 -28.51 -8.84
C CYS A 92 10.94 -27.22 -9.59
N SER A 93 11.24 -26.06 -9.01
CA SER A 93 10.99 -24.74 -9.58
C SER A 93 9.52 -24.42 -9.90
N GLU A 94 8.58 -25.20 -9.36
CA GLU A 94 7.15 -24.97 -9.50
C GLU A 94 6.73 -23.71 -8.75
N ARG A 95 5.90 -22.88 -9.38
CA ARG A 95 5.38 -21.65 -8.77
C ARG A 95 4.11 -21.99 -7.99
N GLU A 96 4.15 -21.78 -6.69
CA GLU A 96 3.06 -22.03 -5.78
C GLU A 96 2.46 -20.70 -5.30
N PRO A 97 1.14 -20.61 -5.10
CA PRO A 97 0.53 -19.42 -4.53
C PRO A 97 1.05 -19.20 -3.10
N GLU A 98 1.08 -17.96 -2.62
CA GLU A 98 1.54 -17.62 -1.26
C GLU A 98 0.77 -18.35 -0.16
N THR A 99 -0.51 -18.67 -0.38
CA THR A 99 -1.33 -19.46 0.57
C THR A 99 -0.95 -20.93 0.64
N SER A 100 -0.18 -21.44 -0.33
CA SER A 100 0.25 -22.82 -0.35
C SER A 100 1.45 -23.01 0.58
N THR A 101 1.32 -23.87 1.57
CA THR A 101 2.39 -24.18 2.50
C THR A 101 3.28 -25.34 2.05
N ARG A 102 2.90 -26.03 0.97
CA ARG A 102 3.63 -27.17 0.41
C ARG A 102 3.44 -27.22 -1.09
N CYS A 103 4.51 -27.52 -1.82
CA CYS A 103 4.40 -27.65 -3.26
C CYS A 103 3.51 -28.84 -3.66
N LYS A 104 2.67 -28.64 -4.68
CA LYS A 104 1.74 -29.63 -5.21
C LYS A 104 2.45 -30.83 -5.83
N LEU A 105 3.58 -30.58 -6.52
CA LEU A 105 4.38 -31.62 -7.17
C LEU A 105 5.33 -32.29 -6.18
N CYS A 106 6.18 -31.50 -5.53
CA CYS A 106 7.32 -31.99 -4.76
C CYS A 106 6.95 -32.32 -3.29
N ARG A 107 5.77 -31.86 -2.81
CA ARG A 107 5.30 -31.90 -1.40
C ARG A 107 6.25 -31.28 -0.37
N LEU A 108 7.31 -30.62 -0.83
CA LEU A 108 8.26 -29.90 -0.01
C LEU A 108 7.54 -28.72 0.66
N PRO A 109 7.73 -28.51 1.97
CA PRO A 109 7.17 -27.35 2.65
C PRO A 109 7.80 -26.05 2.13
N SER A 110 6.99 -24.99 2.13
CA SER A 110 7.45 -23.62 1.97
C SER A 110 8.36 -23.21 3.13
N LEU A 111 9.06 -22.09 2.99
CA LEU A 111 9.81 -21.49 4.10
C LEU A 111 8.91 -20.97 5.22
N SER A 112 7.64 -20.66 4.92
CA SER A 112 6.63 -20.35 5.92
C SER A 112 6.12 -21.62 6.60
N ILE A 113 6.00 -21.57 7.94
CA ILE A 113 5.37 -22.62 8.74
C ILE A 113 3.85 -22.37 8.73
N PRO A 114 3.00 -23.36 8.40
CA PRO A 114 1.55 -23.23 8.53
C PRO A 114 1.14 -22.80 9.94
N PHE A 115 0.06 -22.04 10.06
CA PHE A 115 -0.45 -21.60 11.35
C PHE A 115 -0.88 -22.80 12.23
N GLU A 116 -1.47 -23.83 11.63
CA GLU A 116 -1.87 -25.05 12.33
C GLU A 116 -0.66 -25.82 12.87
N GLU A 117 0.42 -25.92 12.07
CA GLU A 117 1.67 -26.56 12.49
C GLU A 117 2.37 -25.74 13.59
N THR A 118 2.26 -24.41 13.51
CA THR A 118 2.74 -23.48 14.53
C THR A 118 2.05 -23.72 15.89
N ILE A 119 0.72 -23.80 15.90
CA ILE A 119 -0.07 -24.10 17.11
C ILE A 119 0.28 -25.49 17.67
N ALA A 120 0.44 -26.49 16.80
CA ALA A 120 0.75 -27.84 17.20
C ALA A 120 2.16 -27.97 17.82
N CYS A 121 3.14 -27.22 17.29
CA CYS A 121 4.52 -27.28 17.74
C CYS A 121 4.72 -26.75 19.17
N ARG A 122 3.96 -25.73 19.59
CA ARG A 122 3.99 -25.12 20.94
C ARG A 122 5.37 -24.67 21.43
N CYS A 123 6.35 -24.53 20.52
CA CYS A 123 7.66 -24.00 20.87
C CYS A 123 7.68 -22.48 20.68
N LYS A 124 8.44 -21.78 21.52
CA LYS A 124 8.60 -20.31 21.51
C LYS A 124 9.14 -19.73 20.19
N TYR A 125 9.65 -20.57 19.30
CA TYR A 125 10.17 -20.16 17.99
C TYR A 125 9.14 -20.30 16.87
N CYS A 126 8.19 -21.23 17.00
CA CYS A 126 7.13 -21.42 16.02
C CYS A 126 5.93 -20.52 16.35
N ALA A 127 5.55 -20.44 17.63
CA ALA A 127 4.51 -19.54 18.12
C ALA A 127 5.18 -18.46 18.99
N PRO A 128 5.62 -17.33 18.41
CA PRO A 128 6.00 -16.18 19.23
C PRO A 128 4.74 -15.75 19.97
N ASP A 129 4.74 -15.86 21.29
CA ASP A 129 3.63 -15.44 22.14
C ASP A 129 3.23 -14.03 21.74
N THR A 130 2.01 -13.86 21.26
CA THR A 130 1.43 -12.54 20.94
C THR A 130 1.10 -11.79 22.22
N VAL A 131 2.02 -11.70 23.19
CA VAL A 131 1.93 -10.83 24.36
C VAL A 131 3.36 -10.61 24.90
N ASP A 132 4.02 -9.55 24.47
CA ASP A 132 4.48 -8.53 25.43
C ASP A 132 4.94 -7.26 24.71
N SER A 133 4.25 -6.18 25.03
CA SER A 133 4.65 -4.82 24.71
C SER A 133 5.85 -4.44 25.57
N SER A 134 7.06 -4.72 25.11
CA SER A 134 8.24 -3.98 25.53
C SER A 134 9.27 -4.01 24.43
N SER A 135 9.77 -2.83 24.10
CA SER A 135 10.89 -2.54 23.19
C SER A 135 11.92 -3.67 23.10
N ASP A 136 12.06 -4.25 21.91
CA ASP A 136 13.33 -4.34 21.19
C ASP A 136 13.07 -4.92 19.79
N THR A 137 13.67 -4.28 18.79
CA THR A 137 13.58 -4.58 17.36
C THR A 137 13.75 -6.08 17.04
N PRO A 138 12.91 -6.69 16.17
CA PRO A 138 13.22 -7.99 15.62
C PRO A 138 14.32 -7.82 14.56
N GLY A 139 15.52 -8.28 14.91
CA GLY A 139 16.61 -8.45 13.96
C GLY A 139 16.19 -9.45 12.89
N TRP A 140 16.21 -9.01 11.63
CA TRP A 140 16.23 -9.90 10.48
C TRP A 140 17.48 -10.78 10.61
N VAL A 141 17.29 -12.04 11.00
CA VAL A 141 18.36 -13.04 10.91
C VAL A 141 18.56 -13.31 9.43
N VAL A 142 19.54 -12.63 8.85
CA VAL A 142 20.14 -12.99 7.58
C VAL A 142 20.66 -14.42 7.75
N LEU A 143 20.02 -15.38 7.08
CA LEU A 143 20.58 -16.71 6.89
C LEU A 143 21.75 -16.58 5.91
N ASP A 144 22.87 -16.07 6.42
CA ASP A 144 24.15 -16.16 5.75
C ASP A 144 24.67 -17.60 5.89
N GLY A 145 24.87 -18.24 4.74
CA GLY A 145 25.80 -19.36 4.63
C GLY A 145 25.18 -20.75 4.59
N LEU A 146 24.77 -21.18 3.40
CA LEU A 146 25.14 -22.50 2.92
C LEU A 146 25.74 -22.36 1.52
N ARG A 147 27.09 -22.42 1.48
CA ARG A 147 27.88 -22.54 0.26
C ARG A 147 27.56 -23.88 -0.44
N PRO A 148 27.50 -23.94 -1.78
CA PRO A 148 27.55 -25.20 -2.48
C PRO A 148 28.92 -25.86 -2.29
N ILE A 149 28.92 -27.17 -2.01
CA ILE A 149 30.04 -28.08 -2.30
C ILE A 149 29.87 -28.54 -3.74
#